data_AF-A0A5S6R1C4-F1
#
_entry.id   AF-A0A5S6R1C4-F1
#
_cell.length_a   1.000
_cell.length_b   1.000
_cell.length_c   1.000
_cell.angle_alpha   90.00
_cell.angle_beta   90.00
_cell.angle_gamma   90.00
#
_symmetry.space_group_name_H-M   'P 1'
#
loop_
_entity.id
_entity.type
_entity.pdbx_description
1 polymer ?
#
loop_
_entity_poly.entity_id
_entity_poly.type
_entity_poly.pdbx_seq_one_letter_code
_entity_poly.pdbx_strand_id
1 'polypeptide(L)'
;MDSLGKLFSSSFQLFVKNFLRRFPRKLPAGCRSFGRRLRTTIAVHCHAGLGRTGMTICCFIIWTKGWTPQEALEYVRKRRPGSVQTQSQQAVVTDFYNYVESLRPVFDPYLKFDEHLKRQALILGGPEARTLKYIPKIILVTVEMLLELSGLKPEKHMNRYLTLKNCDSYMIDSRGNLLPLGCSAEDEGAVATTVGVNLGENPFHFNNVLNLMLSEEARLIADVEETKEALNKGNFDERWFNLIKDTNPIHYLALLGDWLLSLKSPLLDRNACAAIASADFTKGAIRISGDQVSQACLVTVSYICHAFGALSQQCGKAPINSACTLLARWFTQRQYEQEACDMAINVLQAFVDDSCRDRR
;
A
#
# COMPACT_ATOMS: atom_id res chain seq x y z
N MET A 1 12.11 16.93 3.30
CA MET A 1 11.88 17.84 2.16
C MET A 1 12.27 17.04 0.95
N ASP A 2 11.28 16.38 0.34
CA ASP A 2 11.48 15.39 -0.71
C ASP A 2 12.00 16.07 -1.99
N SER A 3 12.57 15.29 -2.90
CA SER A 3 13.05 15.72 -4.23
C SER A 3 12.04 16.56 -5.03
N LEU A 4 10.74 16.42 -4.75
CA LEU A 4 9.64 17.22 -5.31
C LEU A 4 9.65 18.69 -4.86
N GLY A 5 10.25 19.00 -3.71
CA GLY A 5 10.30 20.33 -3.12
C GLY A 5 11.31 21.29 -3.75
N LYS A 6 12.06 20.87 -4.79
CA LYS A 6 12.99 21.77 -5.49
C LYS A 6 12.39 22.41 -6.74
N LEU A 7 11.27 21.90 -7.24
CA LEU A 7 10.64 22.36 -8.49
C LEU A 7 9.62 23.48 -8.29
N PHE A 8 9.16 23.71 -7.06
CA PHE A 8 8.08 24.66 -6.76
C PHE A 8 8.44 25.62 -5.64
N SER A 9 7.91 26.84 -5.70
CA SER A 9 8.10 27.85 -4.64
C SER A 9 7.60 27.35 -3.27
N SER A 10 8.22 27.83 -2.19
CA SER A 10 7.81 27.49 -0.81
C SER A 10 6.34 27.82 -0.53
N SER A 11 5.85 28.93 -1.09
CA SER A 11 4.44 29.33 -0.99
C SER A 11 3.49 28.33 -1.66
N PHE A 12 3.87 27.79 -2.83
CA PHE A 12 3.09 26.77 -3.52
C PHE A 12 3.07 25.45 -2.75
N GLN A 13 4.22 25.02 -2.22
CA GLN A 13 4.30 23.80 -1.40
C GLN A 13 3.41 23.89 -0.16
N LEU A 14 3.40 25.04 0.50
CA LEU A 14 2.54 25.28 1.66
C LEU A 14 1.05 25.24 1.27
N PHE A 15 0.68 25.82 0.12
CA PHE A 15 -0.67 25.71 -0.43
C PHE A 15 -1.07 24.24 -0.64
N VAL A 16 -0.25 23.47 -1.35
CA VAL A 16 -0.51 22.05 -1.66
C VAL A 16 -0.66 21.22 -0.38
N LYS A 17 0.29 21.36 0.56
CA LYS A 17 0.26 20.62 1.84
C LYS A 17 -1.02 20.93 2.63
N ASN A 18 -1.41 22.20 2.69
CA ASN A 18 -2.65 22.59 3.35
C ASN A 18 -3.89 22.09 2.61
N PHE A 19 -3.88 22.14 1.28
CA PHE A 19 -4.95 21.67 0.41
C PHE A 19 -5.21 20.17 0.61
N LEU A 20 -4.20 19.32 0.44
CA LEU A 20 -4.34 17.86 0.55
C LEU A 20 -4.75 17.42 1.96
N ARG A 21 -4.25 18.09 3.00
CA ARG A 21 -4.67 17.84 4.39
C ARG A 21 -6.15 18.16 4.62
N ARG A 22 -6.68 19.19 3.95
CA ARG A 22 -8.07 19.66 4.12
C ARG A 22 -9.05 18.88 3.22
N PHE A 23 -8.56 18.39 2.07
CA PHE A 23 -9.36 17.73 1.04
C PHE A 23 -8.83 16.32 0.75
N PRO A 24 -9.17 15.32 1.59
CA PRO A 24 -8.83 13.94 1.29
C PRO A 24 -9.52 13.51 -0.01
N ARG A 25 -8.83 12.69 -0.81
CA ARG A 25 -9.30 12.29 -2.15
C ARG A 25 -10.64 11.53 -2.09
N LYS A 26 -10.83 10.72 -1.05
CA LYS A 26 -12.11 10.16 -0.63
C LYS A 26 -12.60 10.93 0.59
N LEU A 27 -13.66 11.72 0.44
CA LEU A 27 -14.30 12.37 1.58
C LEU A 27 -14.88 11.28 2.50
N PRO A 28 -14.61 11.32 3.82
CA PRO A 28 -15.21 10.37 4.74
C PRO A 28 -16.73 10.50 4.64
N ALA A 29 -17.42 9.39 4.38
CA ALA A 29 -18.86 9.40 4.35
C ALA A 29 -19.40 9.48 5.79
N GLY A 30 -19.53 10.71 6.29
CA GLY A 30 -20.36 11.07 7.45
C GLY A 30 -19.90 10.50 8.79
N CYS A 31 -19.55 11.40 9.71
CA CYS A 31 -19.67 11.13 11.14
C CYS A 31 -21.09 10.58 11.40
N ARG A 32 -21.20 9.36 11.91
CA ARG A 32 -22.49 8.71 12.20
C ARG A 32 -23.12 9.40 13.41
N SER A 33 -24.04 10.32 13.14
CA SER A 33 -25.12 10.65 14.07
C SER A 33 -26.42 10.57 13.27
N PHE A 34 -27.22 9.54 13.55
CA PHE A 34 -28.60 9.35 13.08
C PHE A 34 -28.84 9.33 11.56
N GLY A 35 -28.83 8.12 10.98
CA GLY A 35 -29.77 7.69 9.92
C GLY A 35 -29.85 8.47 8.59
N ARG A 36 -29.04 9.49 8.34
CA ARG A 36 -29.02 10.23 7.07
C ARG A 36 -27.61 10.24 6.47
N ARG A 37 -27.54 9.91 5.18
CA ARG A 37 -26.35 10.02 4.34
C ARG A 37 -25.94 11.50 4.26
N LEU A 38 -25.07 11.94 5.18
CA LEU A 38 -24.52 13.30 5.16
C LEU A 38 -23.67 13.47 3.90
N ARG A 39 -24.22 14.11 2.87
CA ARG A 39 -23.44 14.64 1.76
C ARG A 39 -22.62 15.80 2.33
N THR A 40 -21.31 15.65 2.40
CA THR A 40 -20.41 16.75 2.78
C THR A 40 -20.39 17.77 1.65
N THR A 41 -21.02 18.92 1.86
CA THR A 41 -20.96 20.06 0.94
C THR A 41 -19.77 20.92 1.31
N ILE A 42 -18.89 21.22 0.35
CA ILE A 42 -17.74 22.08 0.55
C ILE A 42 -18.05 23.44 -0.07
N ALA A 43 -18.06 24.48 0.77
CA ALA A 43 -18.13 25.87 0.31
C ALA A 43 -16.71 26.42 0.15
N VAL A 44 -16.41 26.97 -1.04
CA VAL A 44 -15.12 27.62 -1.34
C VAL A 44 -15.38 29.08 -1.64
N HIS A 45 -14.67 29.99 -0.97
CA HIS A 45 -14.80 31.42 -1.20
C HIS A 45 -13.45 32.14 -1.11
N CYS A 46 -13.39 33.33 -1.70
CA CYS A 46 -12.36 34.33 -1.45
C CYS A 46 -13.07 35.67 -1.24
N HIS A 47 -12.43 36.80 -1.56
CA HIS A 47 -13.08 38.10 -1.44
C HIS A 47 -14.17 38.29 -2.52
N ALA A 48 -13.79 38.20 -3.80
CA ALA A 48 -14.72 38.34 -4.93
C ALA A 48 -15.27 37.01 -5.48
N GLY A 49 -14.78 35.86 -4.99
CA GLY A 49 -15.31 34.55 -5.38
C GLY A 49 -14.95 34.05 -6.80
N LEU A 50 -14.01 34.69 -7.52
CA LEU A 50 -13.69 34.36 -8.93
C LEU A 50 -12.26 33.79 -9.12
N GLY A 51 -11.21 34.54 -8.78
CA GLY A 51 -9.81 34.12 -8.99
C GLY A 51 -9.39 32.89 -8.16
N ARG A 52 -9.06 33.10 -6.88
CA ARG A 52 -8.60 32.02 -5.97
C ARG A 52 -9.66 30.93 -5.74
N THR A 53 -10.94 31.31 -5.78
CA THR A 53 -12.06 30.34 -5.66
C THR A 53 -12.07 29.41 -6.86
N GLY A 54 -12.06 29.94 -8.09
CA GLY A 54 -12.01 29.14 -9.31
C GLY A 54 -10.77 28.24 -9.37
N MET A 55 -9.60 28.78 -9.02
CA MET A 55 -8.34 28.03 -8.99
C MET A 55 -8.41 26.85 -8.01
N THR A 56 -8.89 27.08 -6.78
CA THR A 56 -9.04 26.01 -5.77
C THR A 56 -10.03 24.94 -6.22
N ILE A 57 -11.13 25.32 -6.89
CA ILE A 57 -12.10 24.37 -7.45
C ILE A 57 -11.44 23.53 -8.57
N CYS A 58 -10.63 24.14 -9.43
CA CYS A 58 -9.88 23.39 -10.46
C CYS A 58 -8.96 22.35 -9.82
N CYS A 59 -8.14 22.75 -8.83
CA CYS A 59 -7.27 21.82 -8.10
C CYS A 59 -8.06 20.67 -7.44
N PHE A 60 -9.24 20.96 -6.89
CA PHE A 60 -10.11 19.94 -6.31
C PHE A 60 -10.64 18.94 -7.35
N ILE A 61 -11.03 19.41 -8.53
CA ILE A 61 -11.48 18.53 -9.62
C ILE A 61 -10.31 17.68 -10.12
N ILE A 62 -9.12 18.27 -10.33
CA ILE A 62 -7.91 17.52 -10.69
C ILE A 62 -7.64 16.42 -9.65
N TRP A 63 -7.67 16.77 -8.36
CA TRP A 63 -7.38 15.83 -7.28
C TRP A 63 -8.38 14.66 -7.22
N THR A 64 -9.66 14.95 -7.35
CA THR A 64 -10.74 13.96 -7.13
C THR A 64 -11.18 13.23 -8.39
N LYS A 65 -10.99 13.82 -9.57
CA LYS A 65 -11.42 13.28 -10.87
C LYS A 65 -10.28 12.92 -11.81
N GLY A 66 -9.05 13.35 -11.51
CA GLY A 66 -7.89 13.09 -12.35
C GLY A 66 -7.94 13.82 -13.70
N TRP A 67 -8.67 14.93 -13.78
CA TRP A 67 -8.76 15.74 -14.99
C TRP A 67 -7.45 16.51 -15.24
N THR A 68 -7.21 16.83 -16.50
CA THR A 68 -6.14 17.74 -16.93
C THR A 68 -6.45 19.18 -16.50
N PRO A 69 -5.45 20.08 -16.44
CA PRO A 69 -5.67 21.49 -16.14
C PRO A 69 -6.69 22.14 -17.08
N GLN A 70 -6.65 21.79 -18.37
CA GLN A 70 -7.54 22.34 -19.38
C GLN A 70 -9.00 21.94 -19.14
N GLU A 71 -9.26 20.64 -18.95
CA GLU A 71 -10.61 20.13 -18.67
C GLU A 71 -11.21 20.77 -17.41
N ALA A 72 -10.41 20.91 -16.35
CA ALA A 72 -10.83 21.54 -15.11
C ALA A 72 -11.16 23.03 -15.31
N LEU A 73 -10.31 23.77 -16.03
CA LEU A 73 -10.50 25.20 -16.32
C LEU A 73 -11.75 25.45 -17.16
N GLU A 74 -11.92 24.69 -18.24
CA GLU A 74 -13.08 24.79 -19.14
C GLU A 74 -14.39 24.51 -18.39
N TYR A 75 -14.41 23.45 -17.59
CA TYR A 75 -15.58 23.10 -16.79
C TYR A 75 -15.94 24.19 -15.78
N VAL A 76 -14.95 24.68 -15.02
CA VAL A 76 -15.19 25.71 -14.00
C VAL A 76 -15.66 27.01 -14.65
N ARG A 77 -15.06 27.43 -15.77
CA ARG A 77 -15.49 28.65 -16.49
C ARG A 77 -16.87 28.52 -17.10
N LYS A 78 -17.24 27.34 -17.61
CA LYS A 78 -18.60 27.07 -18.11
C LYS A 78 -19.65 27.18 -17.02
N ARG A 79 -19.34 26.72 -15.80
CA ARG A 79 -20.27 26.76 -14.65
C ARG A 79 -20.24 28.09 -13.89
N ARG A 80 -19.11 28.78 -13.92
CA ARG A 80 -18.84 30.05 -13.21
C ARG A 80 -18.01 30.97 -14.10
N PRO A 81 -18.66 31.70 -15.02
CA PRO A 81 -17.98 32.62 -15.93
C PRO A 81 -17.06 33.61 -15.19
N GLY A 82 -15.90 33.92 -15.77
CA GLY A 82 -14.90 34.81 -15.15
C GLY A 82 -14.00 34.16 -14.08
N SER A 83 -14.15 32.86 -13.81
CA SER A 83 -13.27 32.13 -12.89
C SER A 83 -11.85 31.95 -13.46
N VAL A 84 -10.85 32.00 -12.57
CA VAL A 84 -9.42 31.95 -12.92
C VAL A 84 -9.04 33.06 -13.90
N GLN A 85 -8.80 34.24 -13.34
CA GLN A 85 -8.75 35.53 -14.04
C GLN A 85 -7.39 35.84 -14.65
N THR A 86 -6.30 35.26 -14.13
CA THR A 86 -4.93 35.59 -14.56
C THR A 86 -4.17 34.37 -15.04
N GLN A 87 -3.15 34.58 -15.87
CA GLN A 87 -2.24 33.53 -16.31
C GLN A 87 -1.48 32.90 -15.14
N SER A 88 -1.11 33.70 -14.12
CA SER A 88 -0.48 33.19 -12.90
C SER A 88 -1.38 32.22 -12.11
N GLN A 89 -2.70 32.43 -12.11
CA GLN A 89 -3.64 31.49 -11.48
C GLN A 89 -3.78 30.20 -12.28
N GLN A 90 -3.73 30.27 -13.62
CA GLN A 90 -3.71 29.08 -14.48
C GLN A 90 -2.42 28.28 -14.28
N ALA A 91 -1.27 28.95 -14.15
CA ALA A 91 0.01 28.30 -13.85
C ALA A 91 -0.06 27.51 -12.54
N VAL A 92 -0.67 28.04 -11.49
CA VAL A 92 -0.88 27.30 -10.22
C VAL A 92 -1.72 26.03 -10.41
N VAL A 93 -2.72 26.06 -11.29
CA VAL A 93 -3.53 24.86 -11.60
C VAL A 93 -2.68 23.81 -12.32
N THR A 94 -1.85 24.23 -13.28
CA THR A 94 -0.91 23.34 -13.99
C THR A 94 0.16 22.79 -13.04
N ASP A 95 0.74 23.62 -12.19
CA ASP A 95 1.73 23.19 -11.18
C ASP A 95 1.10 22.18 -10.22
N PHE A 96 -0.15 22.39 -9.81
CA PHE A 96 -0.88 21.46 -8.96
C PHE A 96 -1.09 20.11 -9.65
N TYR A 97 -1.47 20.11 -10.93
CA TYR A 97 -1.56 18.88 -11.72
C TYR A 97 -0.21 18.16 -11.77
N ASN A 98 0.86 18.83 -12.14
CA ASN A 98 2.21 18.24 -12.21
C ASN A 98 2.65 17.67 -10.86
N TYR A 99 2.33 18.36 -9.77
CA TYR A 99 2.56 17.86 -8.42
C TYR A 99 1.77 16.58 -8.16
N VAL A 100 0.48 16.52 -8.48
CA VAL A 100 -0.35 15.32 -8.31
C VAL A 100 0.17 14.16 -9.18
N GLU A 101 0.57 14.43 -10.42
CA GLU A 101 1.19 13.42 -11.30
C GLU A 101 2.49 12.87 -10.69
N SER A 102 3.29 13.71 -10.03
CA SER A 102 4.51 13.27 -9.36
C SER A 102 4.27 12.34 -8.16
N LEU A 103 3.04 12.34 -7.61
CA LEU A 103 2.62 11.42 -6.55
C LEU A 103 2.03 10.11 -7.10
N ARG A 104 1.78 9.99 -8.41
CA ARG A 104 1.15 8.80 -9.01
C ARG A 104 1.99 7.53 -8.97
N PRO A 105 3.29 7.57 -9.32
CA PRO A 105 4.07 6.36 -9.46
C PRO A 105 4.07 5.53 -8.17
N VAL A 106 3.72 4.25 -8.31
CA VAL A 106 3.85 3.22 -7.27
C VAL A 106 5.29 2.69 -7.26
N PHE A 107 5.86 2.49 -8.46
CA PHE A 107 7.26 2.14 -8.68
C PHE A 107 8.04 3.41 -9.06
N ASP A 108 8.86 3.91 -8.13
CA ASP A 108 9.74 5.06 -8.34
C ASP A 108 11.13 4.71 -7.77
N PRO A 109 12.14 4.45 -8.64
CA PRO A 109 13.44 3.97 -8.20
C PRO A 109 14.28 5.03 -7.48
N TYR A 110 13.83 6.28 -7.48
CA TYR A 110 14.51 7.38 -6.82
C TYR A 110 14.06 7.60 -5.38
N LEU A 111 13.11 6.80 -4.88
CA LEU A 111 12.56 6.93 -3.54
C LEU A 111 13.07 5.88 -2.57
N LYS A 112 13.36 6.33 -1.35
CA LYS A 112 13.54 5.45 -0.18
C LYS A 112 12.19 4.99 0.37
N PHE A 113 12.21 3.93 1.17
CA PHE A 113 11.01 3.39 1.84
C PHE A 113 10.18 4.45 2.59
N ASP A 114 10.81 5.27 3.43
CA ASP A 114 10.10 6.31 4.19
C ASP A 114 9.54 7.41 3.29
N GLU A 115 10.15 7.66 2.12
CA GLU A 115 9.66 8.65 1.15
C GLU A 115 8.41 8.11 0.43
N HIS A 116 8.38 6.82 0.11
CA HIS A 116 7.17 6.14 -0.37
C HIS A 116 6.02 6.28 0.63
N LEU A 117 6.27 6.03 1.92
CA LEU A 117 5.23 6.18 2.96
C LEU A 117 4.77 7.63 3.13
N LYS A 118 5.69 8.61 3.05
CA LYS A 118 5.33 10.03 3.07
C LYS A 118 4.45 10.41 1.89
N ARG A 119 4.79 9.97 0.67
CA ARG A 119 3.95 10.19 -0.52
C ARG A 119 2.59 9.51 -0.37
N GLN A 120 2.57 8.26 0.09
CA GLN A 120 1.34 7.52 0.37
C GLN A 120 0.42 8.27 1.34
N ALA A 121 0.97 8.82 2.43
CA ALA A 121 0.20 9.57 3.43
C ALA A 121 -0.41 10.88 2.90
N LEU A 122 0.08 11.40 1.77
CA LEU A 122 -0.53 12.54 1.07
C LEU A 122 -1.71 12.12 0.18
N ILE A 123 -1.73 10.86 -0.26
CA ILE A 123 -2.72 10.31 -1.18
C ILE A 123 -3.86 9.64 -0.42
N LEU A 124 -3.51 8.82 0.56
CA LEU A 124 -4.48 8.12 1.40
C LEU A 124 -5.08 9.11 2.40
N GLY A 125 -6.39 8.99 2.59
CA GLY A 125 -7.14 9.78 3.56
C GLY A 125 -7.98 8.91 4.48
N GLY A 126 -8.46 9.50 5.56
CA GLY A 126 -9.42 8.85 6.44
C GLY A 126 -8.86 7.58 7.12
N PRO A 127 -9.69 6.55 7.32
CA PRO A 127 -9.25 5.36 8.05
C PRO A 127 -8.25 4.50 7.27
N GLU A 128 -8.30 4.47 5.94
CA GLU A 128 -7.31 3.75 5.11
C GLU A 128 -5.89 4.25 5.39
N ALA A 129 -5.70 5.56 5.55
CA ALA A 129 -4.40 6.15 5.93
C ALA A 129 -3.95 5.76 7.35
N ARG A 130 -4.89 5.44 8.26
CA ARG A 130 -4.58 4.95 9.61
C ARG A 130 -4.14 3.49 9.56
N THR A 131 -4.89 2.65 8.85
CA THR A 131 -4.59 1.23 8.66
C THR A 131 -3.25 1.05 7.94
N LEU A 132 -2.99 1.85 6.90
CA LEU A 132 -1.79 1.79 6.07
C LEU A 132 -0.74 2.84 6.46
N LYS A 133 -0.72 3.25 7.74
CA LYS A 133 0.24 4.24 8.26
C LYS A 133 1.68 3.80 8.01
N TYR A 134 1.95 2.52 8.19
CA TYR A 134 3.29 1.95 8.13
C TYR A 134 3.53 0.99 6.98
N ILE A 135 2.46 0.53 6.31
CA ILE A 135 2.54 -0.50 5.28
C ILE A 135 2.21 0.12 3.91
N PRO A 136 3.12 0.06 2.93
CA PRO A 136 2.84 0.48 1.56
C PRO A 136 1.65 -0.30 0.98
N LYS A 137 0.73 0.40 0.31
CA LYS A 137 -0.50 -0.18 -0.22
C LYS A 137 -0.25 -1.27 -1.26
N ILE A 138 0.82 -1.14 -2.05
CA ILE A 138 1.24 -2.20 -2.98
C ILE A 138 1.59 -3.50 -2.25
N ILE A 139 2.33 -3.42 -1.13
CA ILE A 139 2.65 -4.57 -0.28
C ILE A 139 1.37 -5.19 0.28
N LEU A 140 0.45 -4.37 0.81
CA LEU A 140 -0.83 -4.87 1.31
C LEU A 140 -1.58 -5.65 0.22
N VAL A 141 -1.77 -5.04 -0.95
CA VAL A 141 -2.58 -5.63 -2.02
C VAL A 141 -1.94 -6.90 -2.57
N THR A 142 -0.63 -6.93 -2.83
CA THR A 142 0.03 -8.13 -3.34
C THR A 142 0.03 -9.25 -2.31
N VAL A 143 0.31 -8.96 -1.04
CA VAL A 143 0.31 -9.96 0.04
C VAL A 143 -1.09 -10.53 0.28
N GLU A 144 -2.11 -9.69 0.41
CA GLU A 144 -3.48 -10.18 0.65
C GLU A 144 -4.03 -10.95 -0.56
N MET A 145 -3.66 -10.59 -1.79
CA MET A 145 -4.01 -11.39 -2.97
C MET A 145 -3.32 -12.76 -2.98
N LEU A 146 -2.05 -12.85 -2.57
CA LEU A 146 -1.37 -14.15 -2.39
C LEU A 146 -2.07 -15.01 -1.33
N LEU A 147 -2.50 -14.41 -0.22
CA LEU A 147 -3.26 -15.10 0.82
C LEU A 147 -4.67 -15.52 0.34
N GLU A 148 -5.33 -14.71 -0.48
CA GLU A 148 -6.63 -15.04 -1.08
C GLU A 148 -6.51 -16.19 -2.10
N LEU A 149 -5.55 -16.11 -3.02
CA LEU A 149 -5.32 -17.14 -4.05
C LEU A 149 -4.82 -18.47 -3.48
N SER A 150 -4.23 -18.47 -2.29
CA SER A 150 -3.84 -19.68 -1.54
C SER A 150 -4.95 -20.25 -0.65
N GLY A 151 -6.13 -19.61 -0.62
CA GLY A 151 -7.26 -20.01 0.21
C GLY A 151 -7.09 -19.73 1.70
N LEU A 152 -6.08 -18.95 2.10
CA LEU A 152 -5.89 -18.49 3.49
C LEU A 152 -6.81 -17.30 3.84
N LYS A 153 -7.37 -16.63 2.83
CA LYS A 153 -8.38 -15.58 2.98
C LYS A 153 -9.62 -15.92 2.15
N PRO A 154 -10.81 -15.47 2.58
CA PRO A 154 -12.05 -15.67 1.81
C PRO A 154 -11.96 -15.03 0.41
N GLU A 155 -12.55 -15.68 -0.59
CA GLU A 155 -12.63 -15.15 -1.96
C GLU A 155 -13.21 -13.71 -1.98
N LYS A 156 -12.64 -12.83 -2.80
CA LYS A 156 -13.03 -11.42 -2.95
C LYS A 156 -12.88 -10.62 -1.65
N HIS A 157 -12.03 -11.03 -0.70
CA HIS A 157 -11.73 -10.24 0.49
C HIS A 157 -11.15 -8.88 0.08
N MET A 158 -10.17 -8.86 -0.84
CA MET A 158 -9.57 -7.61 -1.27
C MET A 158 -10.52 -6.72 -2.06
N ASN A 159 -11.43 -7.32 -2.84
CA ASN A 159 -12.49 -6.57 -3.50
C ASN A 159 -13.39 -5.86 -2.48
N ARG A 160 -13.77 -6.54 -1.38
CA ARG A 160 -14.55 -5.96 -0.29
C ARG A 160 -13.79 -4.82 0.40
N TYR A 161 -12.52 -5.04 0.72
CA TYR A 161 -11.65 -4.01 1.31
C TYR A 161 -11.59 -2.74 0.43
N LEU A 162 -11.38 -2.88 -0.88
CA LEU A 162 -11.27 -1.73 -1.80
C LEU A 162 -12.63 -1.04 -2.05
N THR A 163 -13.74 -1.78 -2.00
CA THR A 163 -15.09 -1.27 -2.27
C THR A 163 -15.67 -0.48 -1.09
N LEU A 164 -15.32 -0.85 0.14
CA LEU A 164 -15.87 -0.23 1.33
C LEU A 164 -15.41 1.22 1.48
N LYS A 165 -16.32 2.15 1.20
CA LYS A 165 -16.12 3.61 1.33
C LYS A 165 -15.96 4.09 2.78
N ASN A 166 -16.20 3.20 3.74
CA ASN A 166 -16.14 3.47 5.18
C ASN A 166 -15.07 2.56 5.81
N CYS A 167 -13.79 2.89 5.60
CA CYS A 167 -12.68 2.15 6.20
C CYS A 167 -12.63 2.20 7.75
N ASP A 168 -13.67 2.72 8.44
CA ASP A 168 -13.80 2.63 9.90
C ASP A 168 -13.85 1.17 10.39
N SER A 169 -14.02 0.23 9.45
CA SER A 169 -14.20 -1.19 9.70
C SER A 169 -12.98 -2.03 9.35
N TYR A 170 -11.72 -1.56 9.24
CA TYR A 170 -10.56 -2.48 9.08
C TYR A 170 -9.34 -2.09 9.90
N MET A 171 -8.68 -3.07 10.50
CA MET A 171 -7.42 -2.93 11.21
C MET A 171 -6.46 -4.07 10.85
N ILE A 172 -5.17 -3.80 10.99
CA ILE A 172 -4.14 -4.82 10.96
C ILE A 172 -3.83 -5.13 12.42
N ASP A 173 -4.08 -6.37 12.84
CA ASP A 173 -3.82 -6.81 14.20
C ASP A 173 -2.30 -6.93 14.47
N SER A 174 -1.92 -7.29 15.69
CA SER A 174 -0.50 -7.47 16.05
C SER A 174 0.19 -8.63 15.33
N ARG A 175 -0.57 -9.49 14.63
CA ARG A 175 -0.09 -10.64 13.86
C ARG A 175 -0.05 -10.36 12.36
N GLY A 176 -0.39 -9.14 11.94
CA GLY A 176 -0.41 -8.77 10.54
C GLY A 176 -1.68 -9.21 9.80
N ASN A 177 -2.75 -9.63 10.48
CA ASN A 177 -4.01 -9.95 9.79
C ASN A 177 -4.80 -8.68 9.51
N LEU A 178 -5.17 -8.48 8.24
CA LEU A 178 -6.19 -7.51 7.87
C LEU A 178 -7.58 -8.04 8.28
N LEU A 179 -8.21 -7.41 9.27
CA LEU A 179 -9.48 -7.82 9.86
C LEU A 179 -10.51 -6.69 9.85
N PRO A 180 -11.81 -7.00 9.70
CA PRO A 180 -12.83 -6.00 9.84
C PRO A 180 -13.07 -5.59 11.31
N LEU A 181 -13.16 -4.29 11.59
CA LEU A 181 -13.50 -3.70 12.90
C LEU A 181 -14.98 -3.99 13.21
N GLY A 182 -15.24 -4.76 14.28
CA GLY A 182 -16.59 -5.07 14.77
C GLY A 182 -17.03 -6.54 14.69
N CYS A 183 -16.18 -7.45 14.24
CA CYS A 183 -16.38 -8.89 14.48
C CYS A 183 -15.81 -9.21 15.88
N SER A 184 -16.68 -9.53 16.85
CA SER A 184 -16.27 -10.10 18.14
C SER A 184 -15.75 -11.52 17.93
N ALA A 185 -14.87 -11.99 18.80
CA ALA A 185 -14.38 -13.38 18.84
C ALA A 185 -15.49 -14.44 18.93
N GLU A 186 -16.74 -14.05 19.18
CA GLU A 186 -17.91 -14.93 19.15
C GLU A 186 -18.44 -15.21 17.72
N ASP A 187 -18.08 -14.40 16.71
CA ASP A 187 -18.33 -14.68 15.29
C ASP A 187 -17.23 -15.59 14.67
N GLU A 188 -16.12 -15.83 15.39
CA GLU A 188 -15.13 -16.85 15.00
C GLU A 188 -15.74 -18.27 15.02
N GLY A 189 -16.81 -18.47 15.78
CA GLY A 189 -17.57 -19.74 15.81
C GLY A 189 -18.40 -20.02 14.56
N ALA A 190 -18.64 -19.02 13.69
CA ALA A 190 -19.37 -19.20 12.42
C ALA A 190 -18.46 -19.13 11.18
N VAL A 191 -17.22 -18.63 11.33
CA VAL A 191 -16.14 -18.81 10.35
C VAL A 191 -15.18 -19.89 10.85
N ALA A 192 -15.75 -20.90 11.50
CA ALA A 192 -15.10 -22.20 11.64
C ALA A 192 -14.70 -22.70 10.25
N THR A 193 -13.60 -23.43 10.26
CA THR A 193 -12.81 -24.03 9.18
C THR A 193 -13.60 -25.05 8.31
N THR A 194 -14.83 -24.74 7.93
CA THR A 194 -15.75 -25.65 7.22
C THR A 194 -16.53 -24.90 6.16
N VAL A 195 -15.83 -24.35 5.17
CA VAL A 195 -16.37 -24.34 3.81
C VAL A 195 -15.44 -25.25 3.05
N GLY A 196 -15.97 -26.40 2.59
CA GLY A 196 -15.24 -27.29 1.69
C GLY A 196 -14.72 -26.46 0.53
N VAL A 197 -13.41 -26.18 0.56
CA VAL A 197 -12.72 -25.50 -0.52
C VAL A 197 -12.74 -26.48 -1.67
N ASN A 198 -13.60 -26.24 -2.66
CA ASN A 198 -13.41 -26.82 -3.98
C ASN A 198 -12.10 -26.21 -4.50
N LEU A 199 -11.00 -26.88 -4.20
CA LEU A 199 -9.71 -26.68 -4.84
C LEU A 199 -9.95 -26.92 -6.33
N GLY A 200 -10.11 -25.84 -7.10
CA GLY A 200 -10.02 -25.90 -8.55
C GLY A 200 -8.75 -26.67 -8.94
N GLU A 201 -8.80 -27.36 -10.08
CA GLU A 201 -7.94 -28.48 -10.50
C GLU A 201 -6.43 -28.16 -10.68
N ASN A 202 -5.89 -27.09 -10.08
CA ASN A 202 -4.46 -26.85 -9.96
C ASN A 202 -4.17 -26.06 -8.66
N PRO A 203 -3.73 -26.70 -7.57
CA PRO A 203 -3.44 -26.01 -6.33
C PRO A 203 -2.30 -25.02 -6.53
N PHE A 204 -2.47 -23.79 -6.07
CA PHE A 204 -1.35 -22.86 -5.91
C PHE A 204 -0.29 -23.50 -4.99
N HIS A 205 0.77 -24.04 -5.58
CA HIS A 205 1.89 -24.59 -4.84
C HIS A 205 2.92 -23.49 -4.60
N PHE A 206 2.81 -22.82 -3.45
CA PHE A 206 3.70 -21.71 -3.07
C PHE A 206 5.18 -22.07 -3.23
N ASN A 207 5.58 -23.31 -2.91
CA ASN A 207 6.95 -23.79 -3.09
C ASN A 207 7.45 -23.73 -4.54
N ASN A 208 6.62 -24.14 -5.51
CA ASN A 208 7.00 -24.12 -6.92
C ASN A 208 7.20 -22.68 -7.40
N VAL A 209 6.32 -21.79 -6.95
CA VAL A 209 6.38 -20.36 -7.26
C VAL A 209 7.61 -19.70 -6.60
N LEU A 210 7.96 -20.04 -5.36
CA LEU A 210 9.20 -19.59 -4.73
C LEU A 210 10.45 -20.03 -5.50
N ASN A 211 10.51 -21.32 -5.87
CA ASN A 211 11.65 -21.86 -6.62
C ASN A 211 11.78 -21.21 -7.99
N LEU A 212 10.65 -20.95 -8.66
CA LEU A 212 10.62 -20.18 -9.90
C LEU A 212 11.18 -18.78 -9.70
N MET A 213 10.75 -18.05 -8.66
CA MET A 213 11.27 -16.69 -8.39
C MET A 213 12.75 -16.66 -7.99
N LEU A 214 13.29 -17.77 -7.50
CA LEU A 214 14.71 -17.92 -7.20
C LEU A 214 15.54 -18.32 -8.42
N SER A 215 14.91 -18.77 -9.52
CA SER A 215 15.60 -19.15 -10.75
C SER A 215 16.01 -17.94 -11.59
N GLU A 216 16.98 -18.12 -12.50
CA GLU A 216 17.40 -17.06 -13.42
C GLU A 216 16.33 -16.72 -14.47
N GLU A 217 15.38 -17.62 -14.67
CA GLU A 217 14.29 -17.53 -15.66
C GLU A 217 13.06 -16.79 -15.13
N ALA A 218 13.04 -16.43 -13.84
CA ALA A 218 11.93 -15.74 -13.18
C ALA A 218 11.42 -14.52 -13.97
N ARG A 219 12.34 -13.74 -14.56
CA ARG A 219 12.02 -12.52 -15.31
C ARG A 219 11.28 -12.78 -16.64
N LEU A 220 11.44 -13.95 -17.24
CA LEU A 220 10.78 -14.31 -18.51
C LEU A 220 9.34 -14.79 -18.29
N ILE A 221 9.06 -15.36 -17.11
CA ILE A 221 7.77 -15.98 -16.79
C ILE A 221 6.88 -15.04 -15.97
N ALA A 222 7.48 -14.10 -15.24
CA ALA A 222 6.79 -13.12 -14.42
C ALA A 222 6.84 -11.71 -15.03
N ASP A 223 6.61 -11.58 -16.34
CA ASP A 223 6.55 -10.27 -16.99
C ASP A 223 5.33 -9.49 -16.46
N VAL A 224 5.62 -8.48 -15.64
CA VAL A 224 4.64 -7.60 -15.01
C VAL A 224 4.83 -6.15 -15.44
N GLU A 225 5.57 -5.88 -16.52
CA GLU A 225 5.88 -4.50 -16.95
C GLU A 225 4.63 -3.71 -17.34
N GLU A 226 3.69 -4.34 -18.07
CA GLU A 226 2.41 -3.71 -18.39
C GLU A 226 1.60 -3.40 -17.11
N THR A 227 1.61 -4.30 -16.14
CA THR A 227 0.94 -4.10 -14.85
C THR A 227 1.59 -2.98 -14.04
N LYS A 228 2.92 -2.90 -14.03
CA LYS A 228 3.69 -1.81 -13.37
C LYS A 228 3.37 -0.46 -14.00
N GLU A 229 3.34 -0.40 -15.33
CA GLU A 229 2.97 0.79 -16.08
C GLU A 229 1.54 1.22 -15.78
N ALA A 230 0.59 0.28 -15.76
CA ALA A 230 -0.80 0.54 -15.40
C ALA A 230 -0.95 1.03 -13.95
N LEU A 231 -0.15 0.52 -13.01
CA LEU A 231 -0.12 1.00 -11.62
C LEU A 231 0.44 2.41 -11.50
N ASN A 232 1.46 2.74 -12.30
CA ASN A 232 2.11 4.06 -12.30
C ASN A 232 1.28 5.14 -13.00
N LYS A 233 0.70 4.83 -14.17
CA LYS A 233 0.03 5.81 -15.04
C LYS A 233 -1.50 5.74 -14.98
N GLY A 234 -2.06 4.65 -14.45
CA GLY A 234 -3.50 4.45 -14.40
C GLY A 234 -4.25 5.42 -13.49
N ASN A 235 -5.57 5.28 -13.48
CA ASN A 235 -6.43 6.03 -12.56
C ASN A 235 -6.14 5.59 -11.10
N PHE A 236 -5.88 6.55 -10.21
CA PHE A 236 -5.57 6.30 -8.79
C PHE A 236 -6.60 5.41 -8.07
N ASP A 237 -7.89 5.53 -8.38
CA ASP A 237 -8.95 4.75 -7.72
C ASP A 237 -9.09 3.35 -8.33
N GLU A 238 -8.92 3.24 -9.64
CA GLU A 238 -9.21 2.01 -10.38
C GLU A 238 -8.02 1.07 -10.46
N ARG A 239 -6.78 1.59 -10.38
CA ARG A 239 -5.56 0.78 -10.54
C ARG A 239 -5.51 -0.43 -9.62
N TRP A 240 -5.98 -0.28 -8.38
CA TRP A 240 -6.01 -1.38 -7.41
C TRP A 240 -7.12 -2.38 -7.73
N PHE A 241 -8.29 -1.91 -8.19
CA PHE A 241 -9.36 -2.79 -8.65
C PHE A 241 -8.98 -3.56 -9.91
N ASN A 242 -8.20 -2.96 -10.80
CA ASN A 242 -7.69 -3.61 -11.99
C ASN A 242 -6.62 -4.65 -11.63
N LEU A 243 -5.72 -4.33 -10.70
CA LEU A 243 -4.71 -5.26 -10.21
C LEU A 243 -5.35 -6.55 -9.65
N ILE A 244 -6.35 -6.43 -8.77
CA ILE A 244 -6.98 -7.60 -8.12
C ILE A 244 -7.84 -8.48 -9.06
N LYS A 245 -7.96 -8.13 -10.35
CA LYS A 245 -8.60 -9.00 -11.36
C LYS A 245 -7.67 -10.12 -11.82
N ASP A 246 -6.37 -9.94 -11.62
CA ASP A 246 -5.38 -10.95 -11.96
C ASP A 246 -5.51 -12.15 -11.02
N THR A 247 -5.47 -13.35 -11.57
CA THR A 247 -5.56 -14.61 -10.82
C THR A 247 -4.23 -15.35 -10.76
N ASN A 248 -3.18 -14.82 -11.39
CA ASN A 248 -1.86 -15.44 -11.40
C ASN A 248 -1.03 -15.02 -10.17
N PRO A 249 -0.76 -15.93 -9.22
CA PRO A 249 0.00 -15.61 -8.03
C PRO A 249 1.47 -15.25 -8.31
N ILE A 250 2.03 -15.68 -9.45
CA ILE A 250 3.38 -15.32 -9.87
C ILE A 250 3.48 -13.80 -10.07
N HIS A 251 2.46 -13.17 -10.66
CA HIS A 251 2.47 -11.73 -10.92
C HIS A 251 2.48 -10.93 -9.60
N TYR A 252 1.68 -11.32 -8.60
CA TYR A 252 1.68 -10.65 -7.30
C TYR A 252 3.01 -10.79 -6.56
N LEU A 253 3.64 -11.97 -6.64
CA LEU A 253 4.94 -12.22 -6.03
C LEU A 253 6.05 -11.43 -6.74
N ALA A 254 5.99 -11.35 -8.07
CA ALA A 254 6.92 -10.54 -8.87
C ALA A 254 6.75 -9.04 -8.60
N LEU A 255 5.52 -8.52 -8.55
CA LEU A 255 5.25 -7.12 -8.19
C LEU A 255 5.76 -6.77 -6.79
N LEU A 256 5.61 -7.67 -5.81
CA LEU A 256 6.12 -7.48 -4.46
C LEU A 256 7.65 -7.40 -4.46
N GLY A 257 8.32 -8.36 -5.12
CA GLY A 257 9.77 -8.39 -5.26
C GLY A 257 10.32 -7.17 -6.01
N ASP A 258 9.76 -6.86 -7.16
CA ASP A 258 10.13 -5.70 -7.98
C ASP A 258 9.97 -4.39 -7.21
N TRP A 259 8.92 -4.25 -6.40
CA TRP A 259 8.72 -3.03 -5.61
C TRP A 259 9.82 -2.87 -4.56
N LEU A 260 10.12 -3.93 -3.81
CA LEU A 260 11.19 -3.94 -2.79
C LEU A 260 12.56 -3.70 -3.42
N LEU A 261 12.84 -4.35 -4.55
CA LEU A 261 14.09 -4.20 -5.30
C LEU A 261 14.21 -2.83 -5.98
N SER A 262 13.09 -2.16 -6.28
CA SER A 262 13.10 -0.82 -6.88
C SER A 262 13.47 0.29 -5.92
N LEU A 263 13.43 0.07 -4.59
CA LEU A 263 13.73 1.13 -3.63
C LEU A 263 15.13 1.74 -3.88
N LYS A 264 15.29 3.04 -3.66
CA LYS A 264 16.58 3.74 -3.83
C LYS A 264 17.70 3.17 -2.94
N SER A 265 17.32 2.63 -1.78
CA SER A 265 18.19 1.94 -0.85
C SER A 265 17.43 0.73 -0.31
N PRO A 266 18.12 -0.33 0.12
CA PRO A 266 17.46 -1.52 0.65
C PRO A 266 16.54 -1.16 1.82
N LEU A 267 15.49 -1.97 2.00
CA LEU A 267 14.55 -1.82 3.11
C LEU A 267 15.26 -1.96 4.46
N LEU A 268 16.22 -2.89 4.52
CA LEU A 268 17.05 -3.17 5.67
C LEU A 268 18.53 -3.03 5.29
N ASP A 269 19.26 -2.20 6.05
CA ASP A 269 20.71 -2.19 5.99
C ASP A 269 21.32 -3.27 6.92
N ARG A 270 22.65 -3.36 6.93
CA ARG A 270 23.39 -4.33 7.74
C ARG A 270 23.11 -4.20 9.24
N ASN A 271 22.99 -2.97 9.76
CA ASN A 271 22.75 -2.74 11.18
C ASN A 271 21.32 -3.13 11.55
N ALA A 272 20.36 -2.80 10.70
CA ALA A 272 18.98 -3.21 10.86
C ALA A 272 18.83 -4.74 10.84
N CYS A 273 19.54 -5.43 9.94
CA CYS A 273 19.55 -6.89 9.91
C CYS A 273 20.08 -7.48 11.23
N ALA A 274 21.21 -6.98 11.73
CA ALA A 274 21.79 -7.44 13.00
C ALA A 274 20.87 -7.16 14.20
N ALA A 275 20.26 -5.98 14.24
CA ALA A 275 19.33 -5.59 15.30
C ALA A 275 18.07 -6.47 15.30
N ILE A 276 17.53 -6.79 14.12
CA ILE A 276 16.37 -7.68 13.99
C ILE A 276 16.76 -9.13 14.35
N ALA A 277 17.92 -9.61 13.91
CA ALA A 277 18.39 -10.97 14.20
C ALA A 277 18.62 -11.21 15.70
N SER A 278 18.89 -10.16 16.47
CA SER A 278 19.09 -10.19 17.94
C SER A 278 17.87 -9.72 18.73
N ALA A 279 16.73 -9.49 18.07
CA ALA A 279 15.53 -8.94 18.68
C ALA A 279 14.78 -9.97 19.55
N ASP A 280 13.99 -9.46 20.49
CA ASP A 280 13.01 -10.26 21.22
C ASP A 280 11.73 -10.39 20.40
N PHE A 281 11.31 -11.64 20.16
CA PHE A 281 10.07 -11.96 19.45
C PHE A 281 8.98 -12.31 20.46
N THR A 282 8.19 -11.31 20.87
CA THR A 282 7.06 -11.54 21.80
C THR A 282 5.74 -11.59 21.03
N LYS A 283 5.03 -12.72 21.07
CA LYS A 283 3.75 -12.94 20.37
C LYS A 283 3.81 -12.59 18.88
N GLY A 284 4.91 -12.99 18.23
CA GLY A 284 5.12 -12.72 16.81
C GLY A 284 5.29 -11.24 16.45
N ALA A 285 5.63 -10.37 17.40
CA ALA A 285 6.02 -8.98 17.14
C ALA A 285 7.52 -8.79 17.42
N ILE A 286 8.23 -8.13 16.50
CA ILE A 286 9.65 -7.79 16.63
C ILE A 286 9.78 -6.60 17.59
N ARG A 287 10.51 -6.78 18.69
CA ARG A 287 10.84 -5.68 19.62
C ARG A 287 12.33 -5.44 19.65
N ILE A 288 12.73 -4.24 19.23
CA ILE A 288 14.11 -3.77 19.27
C ILE A 288 14.18 -2.60 20.24
N SER A 289 15.21 -2.59 21.10
CA SER A 289 15.50 -1.45 21.96
C SER A 289 16.28 -0.38 21.18
N GLY A 290 15.77 0.86 21.16
CA GLY A 290 16.42 2.00 20.52
C GLY A 290 16.03 2.24 19.05
N ASP A 291 16.65 3.27 18.46
CA ASP A 291 16.26 3.83 17.15
C ASP A 291 16.98 3.18 15.95
N GLN A 292 17.43 1.93 16.10
CA GLN A 292 18.22 1.23 15.06
C GLN A 292 17.41 0.90 13.81
N VAL A 293 16.09 0.68 13.96
CA VAL A 293 15.18 0.36 12.85
C VAL A 293 13.90 1.16 13.01
N SER A 294 13.42 1.77 11.93
CA SER A 294 12.17 2.53 11.99
C SER A 294 10.99 1.61 12.31
N GLN A 295 10.01 2.12 13.08
CA GLN A 295 8.78 1.38 13.38
C GLN A 295 8.07 0.94 12.08
N ALA A 296 8.12 1.76 11.04
CA ALA A 296 7.49 1.48 9.76
C ALA A 296 8.14 0.27 9.05
N CYS A 297 9.47 0.18 9.07
CA CYS A 297 10.21 -0.97 8.56
C CYS A 297 9.86 -2.23 9.35
N LEU A 298 9.87 -2.18 10.69
CA LEU A 298 9.55 -3.34 11.53
C LEU A 298 8.16 -3.89 11.27
N VAL A 299 7.15 -3.02 11.21
CA VAL A 299 5.76 -3.41 10.94
C VAL A 299 5.62 -4.02 9.54
N THR A 300 6.26 -3.42 8.52
CA THR A 300 6.20 -3.94 7.15
C THR A 300 6.91 -5.28 6.98
N VAL A 301 8.11 -5.42 7.55
CA VAL A 301 8.87 -6.68 7.53
C VAL A 301 8.08 -7.77 8.26
N SER A 302 7.58 -7.49 9.46
CA SER A 302 6.77 -8.43 10.22
C SER A 302 5.53 -8.85 9.43
N TYR A 303 4.81 -7.91 8.80
CA TYR A 303 3.64 -8.19 7.98
C TYR A 303 3.94 -9.14 6.80
N ILE A 304 5.02 -8.89 6.04
CA ILE A 304 5.43 -9.75 4.92
C ILE A 304 5.83 -11.14 5.43
N CYS A 305 6.64 -11.21 6.48
CA CYS A 305 7.12 -12.48 7.03
C CYS A 305 5.98 -13.32 7.62
N HIS A 306 4.98 -12.71 8.28
CA HIS A 306 3.79 -13.42 8.75
C HIS A 306 3.03 -14.07 7.60
N ALA A 307 2.79 -13.32 6.52
CA ALA A 307 2.12 -13.86 5.34
C ALA A 307 2.92 -15.00 4.69
N PHE A 308 4.24 -14.84 4.53
CA PHE A 308 5.11 -15.88 3.96
C PHE A 308 5.19 -17.11 4.86
N GLY A 309 5.15 -16.94 6.18
CA GLY A 309 5.05 -18.02 7.15
C GLY A 309 3.75 -18.81 6.97
N ALA A 310 2.61 -18.11 6.89
CA ALA A 310 1.31 -18.74 6.67
C ALA A 310 1.23 -19.50 5.32
N LEU A 311 1.74 -18.90 4.24
CA LEU A 311 1.83 -19.52 2.92
C LEU A 311 2.74 -20.77 2.92
N SER A 312 3.87 -20.70 3.63
CA SER A 312 4.82 -21.82 3.75
C SER A 312 4.23 -23.00 4.52
N GLN A 313 3.46 -22.72 5.59
CA GLN A 313 2.86 -23.76 6.43
C GLN A 313 1.90 -24.70 5.67
N GLN A 314 1.24 -24.22 4.60
CA GLN A 314 0.39 -25.07 3.76
C GLN A 314 1.19 -26.14 2.98
N CYS A 315 2.50 -25.95 2.81
CA CYS A 315 3.35 -26.72 1.90
C CYS A 315 4.46 -27.53 2.62
N GLY A 316 4.48 -27.57 3.96
CA GLY A 316 5.49 -28.30 4.76
C GLY A 316 6.72 -27.44 5.15
N LYS A 317 7.85 -28.09 5.54
CA LYS A 317 9.05 -27.38 6.05
C LYS A 317 9.99 -26.85 4.95
N ALA A 318 10.09 -27.52 3.80
CA ALA A 318 10.98 -27.12 2.70
C ALA A 318 10.76 -25.69 2.14
N PRO A 319 9.53 -25.18 2.01
CA PRO A 319 9.25 -23.82 1.50
C PRO A 319 9.78 -22.70 2.39
N ILE A 320 9.95 -22.93 3.70
CA ILE A 320 10.40 -21.90 4.65
C ILE A 320 11.80 -21.41 4.28
N ASN A 321 12.72 -22.31 3.92
CA ASN A 321 14.09 -21.93 3.55
C ASN A 321 14.12 -21.13 2.24
N SER A 322 13.32 -21.53 1.25
CA SER A 322 13.19 -20.79 -0.01
C SER A 322 12.57 -19.41 0.22
N ALA A 323 11.55 -19.31 1.09
CA ALA A 323 10.95 -18.05 1.50
C ALA A 323 11.95 -17.13 2.21
N CYS A 324 12.73 -17.65 3.17
CA CYS A 324 13.79 -16.90 3.85
C CYS A 324 14.81 -16.34 2.88
N THR A 325 15.33 -17.19 1.97
CA THR A 325 16.30 -16.79 0.94
C THR A 325 15.74 -15.68 0.05
N LEU A 326 14.48 -15.80 -0.39
CA LEU A 326 13.85 -14.83 -1.27
C LEU A 326 13.62 -13.49 -0.56
N LEU A 327 13.09 -13.51 0.68
CA LEU A 327 12.87 -12.30 1.47
C LEU A 327 14.18 -11.60 1.83
N ALA A 328 15.23 -12.35 2.18
CA ALA A 328 16.55 -11.81 2.42
C ALA A 328 17.05 -11.01 1.20
N ARG A 329 16.99 -11.63 0.00
CA ARG A 329 17.37 -10.98 -1.26
C ARG A 329 16.57 -9.70 -1.53
N TRP A 330 15.28 -9.68 -1.21
CA TRP A 330 14.43 -8.51 -1.45
C TRP A 330 14.65 -7.39 -0.44
N PHE A 331 14.71 -7.71 0.85
CA PHE A 331 14.88 -6.71 1.90
C PHE A 331 16.24 -6.01 1.84
N THR A 332 17.28 -6.71 1.39
CA THR A 332 18.64 -6.16 1.29
C THR A 332 19.08 -5.86 -0.13
N GLN A 333 18.20 -6.02 -1.13
CA GLN A 333 18.54 -5.83 -2.55
C GLN A 333 19.76 -6.66 -2.98
N ARG A 334 19.84 -7.90 -2.51
CA ARG A 334 20.96 -8.84 -2.73
C ARG A 334 22.30 -8.36 -2.17
N GLN A 335 22.28 -7.42 -1.22
CA GLN A 335 23.47 -7.00 -0.48
C GLN A 335 23.58 -7.83 0.81
N TYR A 336 24.81 -8.14 1.21
CA TYR A 336 25.11 -8.83 2.49
C TYR A 336 24.28 -10.11 2.68
N GLU A 337 24.27 -10.98 1.66
CA GLU A 337 23.34 -12.12 1.59
C GLU A 337 23.44 -13.08 2.78
N GLN A 338 24.63 -13.27 3.35
CA GLN A 338 24.81 -14.15 4.51
C GLN A 338 24.07 -13.60 5.74
N GLU A 339 24.35 -12.35 6.12
CA GLU A 339 23.71 -11.70 7.28
C GLU A 339 22.21 -11.50 7.07
N ALA A 340 21.80 -11.24 5.83
CA ALA A 340 20.40 -11.11 5.44
C ALA A 340 19.65 -12.45 5.57
N CYS A 341 20.26 -13.56 5.14
CA CYS A 341 19.68 -14.89 5.26
C CYS A 341 19.53 -15.30 6.73
N ASP A 342 20.55 -15.08 7.55
CA ASP A 342 20.51 -15.41 8.98
C ASP A 342 19.39 -14.63 9.70
N MET A 343 19.25 -13.33 9.39
CA MET A 343 18.15 -12.51 9.89
C MET A 343 16.79 -13.04 9.40
N ALA A 344 16.65 -13.29 8.10
CA ALA A 344 15.38 -13.76 7.52
C ALA A 344 14.95 -15.11 8.11
N ILE A 345 15.88 -16.04 8.32
CA ILE A 345 15.65 -17.33 8.97
C ILE A 345 15.15 -17.11 10.40
N ASN A 346 15.83 -16.31 11.20
CA ASN A 346 15.44 -16.07 12.59
C ASN A 346 14.04 -15.43 12.68
N VAL A 347 13.75 -14.47 11.82
CA VAL A 347 12.47 -13.75 11.78
C VAL A 347 11.32 -14.67 11.35
N LEU A 348 11.46 -15.35 10.21
CA LEU A 348 10.43 -16.26 9.72
C LEU A 348 10.21 -17.45 10.66
N GLN A 349 11.28 -18.05 11.19
CA GLN A 349 11.17 -19.18 12.12
C GLN A 349 10.47 -18.77 13.41
N ALA A 350 10.80 -17.61 13.99
CA ALA A 350 10.13 -17.09 15.17
C ALA A 350 8.61 -16.91 14.94
N PHE A 351 8.20 -16.46 13.76
CA PHE A 351 6.78 -16.30 13.42
C PHE A 351 6.07 -17.62 13.13
N VAL A 352 6.75 -18.56 12.48
CA VAL A 352 6.22 -19.93 12.28
C VAL A 352 5.98 -20.60 13.63
N ASP A 353 6.92 -20.47 14.57
CA ASP A 353 6.83 -21.08 15.89
C ASP A 353 5.71 -20.46 16.75
N ASP A 354 5.53 -19.13 16.69
CA ASP A 354 4.43 -18.44 17.37
C ASP A 354 3.06 -18.89 16.82
N SER A 355 2.94 -19.00 15.49
CA SER A 355 1.72 -19.45 14.81
C SER A 355 1.36 -20.92 15.13
N CYS A 356 2.35 -21.76 15.46
CA CYS A 356 2.12 -23.17 15.84
C CYS A 356 1.65 -23.33 17.29
N ARG A 357 1.98 -22.39 18.19
CA ARG A 357 1.62 -22.47 19.62
C ARG A 357 0.12 -22.26 19.87
N ASP A 358 -0.57 -21.58 18.96
CA ASP A 358 -1.99 -21.25 19.06
C ASP A 358 -2.95 -22.35 18.56
N ARG A 359 -2.43 -23.40 17.90
CA ARG A 359 -3.24 -24.55 17.46
C ARG A 359 -3.28 -25.69 18.50
N ARG A 360 -2.75 -25.48 19.71
CA ARG A 360 -2.67 -26.49 20.78
C ARG A 360 -3.59 -26.19 21.94
#